data_AF-A0A328D4R2-F1
#
_entry.id   AF-A0A328D4R2-F1
#
_cell.length_a   1.000
_cell.length_b   1.000
_cell.length_c   1.000
_cell.angle_alpha   90.00
_cell.angle_beta   90.00
_cell.angle_gamma   90.00
#
_symmetry.space_group_name_H-M   'P 1'
#
loop_
_entity.id
_entity.type
_entity.pdbx_description
1 polymer ?
#
loop_
_entity_poly.entity_id
_entity_poly.type
_entity_poly.pdbx_seq_one_letter_code
_entity_poly.pdbx_strand_id
1 'polypeptide(L)'
;MNIPLKVTLSSLLLFSLFVVDPVVAGDEHDHYRPSETNASGDPSQEAMTAAAAKDLVTGKLPGQTAAVGFKHYAGYVTVNKTNGRALFYWFFESLTLPREKPLLLWLNGGN
;
A
#
# COMPACT_ATOMS: atom_id res chain seq x y z
N MET A 1 24.59 -15.93 40.32
CA MET A 1 24.92 -16.09 38.89
C MET A 1 23.62 -15.92 38.12
N ASN A 2 23.54 -14.87 37.31
CA ASN A 2 22.36 -14.43 36.55
C ASN A 2 21.92 -15.51 35.56
N ILE A 3 20.63 -15.70 35.27
CA ILE A 3 19.82 -14.93 34.30
C ILE A 3 18.31 -15.04 34.67
N PRO A 4 17.54 -13.95 34.78
CA PRO A 4 16.08 -14.04 34.84
C PRO A 4 15.46 -14.20 33.44
N LEU A 5 14.68 -15.27 33.30
CA LEU A 5 13.87 -15.63 32.14
C LEU A 5 12.75 -14.60 31.91
N LYS A 6 13.02 -13.54 31.13
CA LYS A 6 11.96 -12.71 30.56
C LYS A 6 11.48 -13.38 29.27
N VAL A 7 10.47 -14.24 29.38
CA VAL A 7 9.69 -14.67 28.22
C VAL A 7 8.81 -13.49 27.81
N THR A 8 9.19 -12.82 26.74
CA THR A 8 8.45 -11.71 26.14
C THR A 8 7.12 -12.23 25.57
N LEU A 9 6.01 -11.94 26.27
CA LEU A 9 4.66 -12.04 25.71
C LEU A 9 4.50 -11.00 24.59
N SER A 10 4.93 -11.31 23.37
CA SER A 10 4.67 -10.47 22.19
C SER A 10 4.62 -11.28 20.89
N SER A 11 4.16 -12.52 20.95
CA SER A 11 4.08 -13.38 19.76
C SER A 11 2.79 -14.20 19.65
N LEU A 12 1.66 -13.64 20.10
CA LEU A 12 0.34 -14.29 19.94
C LEU A 12 -0.61 -13.61 18.95
N LEU A 13 -0.25 -12.49 18.32
CA LEU A 13 -1.15 -11.83 17.34
C LEU A 13 -0.90 -12.20 15.87
N LEU A 14 0.13 -13.01 15.57
CA LEU A 14 0.47 -13.35 14.17
C LEU A 14 -0.17 -14.64 13.62
N PHE A 15 -1.08 -15.29 14.34
CA PHE A 15 -1.59 -16.62 13.98
C PHE A 15 -3.10 -16.71 13.71
N SER A 16 -3.75 -15.63 13.26
CA SER A 16 -5.18 -15.67 12.93
C SER A 16 -5.54 -14.96 11.62
N LEU A 17 -4.92 -15.37 10.52
CA LEU A 17 -5.48 -15.24 9.16
C LEU A 17 -5.01 -16.42 8.31
N PHE A 18 -5.37 -17.64 8.73
CA PHE A 18 -5.51 -18.76 7.80
C PHE A 18 -6.88 -18.62 7.14
N VAL A 19 -6.95 -17.89 6.02
CA VAL A 19 -8.03 -18.08 5.06
C VAL A 19 -7.68 -19.34 4.29
N VAL A 20 -8.55 -20.33 4.36
CA VAL A 20 -8.50 -21.54 3.55
C VAL A 20 -8.83 -21.19 2.11
N ASP A 21 -7.86 -21.33 1.20
CA ASP A 21 -8.14 -21.33 -0.23
C ASP A 21 -8.73 -22.70 -0.61
N PRO A 22 -9.95 -22.80 -1.18
CA PRO A 22 -10.39 -24.03 -1.80
C PRO A 22 -9.61 -24.29 -3.09
N VAL A 23 -9.19 -25.55 -3.20
CA VAL A 23 -8.35 -26.13 -4.24
C VAL A 23 -8.96 -25.99 -5.65
N VAL A 24 -8.08 -25.79 -6.63
CA VAL A 24 -8.33 -25.62 -8.06
C VAL A 24 -9.00 -26.85 -8.70
N ALA A 25 -9.98 -26.62 -9.58
CA ALA A 25 -10.33 -27.50 -10.70
C ALA A 25 -10.52 -26.62 -11.95
N GLY A 26 -9.70 -26.83 -12.97
CA GLY A 26 -9.64 -25.99 -14.17
C GLY A 26 -10.61 -26.41 -15.27
N ASP A 27 -10.69 -25.57 -16.30
CA ASP A 27 -10.68 -26.00 -17.70
C ASP A 27 -10.20 -24.83 -18.59
N GLU A 28 -9.69 -25.18 -19.76
CA GLU A 28 -8.60 -24.53 -20.45
C GLU A 28 -9.03 -23.59 -21.61
N HIS A 29 -8.16 -22.61 -21.89
CA HIS A 29 -7.96 -21.82 -23.12
C HIS A 29 -9.10 -21.01 -23.75
N ASP A 30 -9.00 -19.68 -23.58
CA ASP A 30 -9.21 -18.75 -24.70
C ASP A 30 -8.12 -17.67 -24.73
N HIS A 31 -7.65 -17.37 -25.94
CA HIS A 31 -6.46 -16.59 -26.25
C HIS A 31 -6.52 -15.14 -25.71
N TYR A 32 -5.68 -14.81 -24.71
CA TYR A 32 -5.39 -13.41 -24.42
C TYR A 32 -4.42 -12.84 -25.45
N ARG A 33 -4.94 -12.05 -26.40
CA ARG A 33 -4.17 -11.28 -27.37
C ARG A 33 -4.09 -9.82 -26.91
N PRO A 34 -3.01 -9.34 -26.27
CA PRO A 34 -2.85 -7.92 -26.06
C PRO A 34 -2.25 -7.31 -27.32
N SER A 35 -3.07 -6.67 -28.14
CA SER A 35 -2.58 -5.64 -29.03
C SER A 35 -3.51 -4.45 -28.96
N GLU A 36 -3.10 -3.45 -28.19
CA GLU A 36 -3.32 -2.03 -28.47
C GLU A 36 -2.36 -1.22 -27.58
N THR A 37 -1.09 -1.17 -28.01
CA THR A 37 -0.31 0.05 -27.84
C THR A 37 -1.00 1.10 -28.71
N ASN A 38 -1.76 2.01 -28.10
CA ASN A 38 -2.02 3.36 -28.58
C ASN A 38 -2.71 4.15 -27.46
N ALA A 39 -1.89 4.88 -26.70
CA ALA A 39 -2.04 6.29 -26.34
C ALA A 39 -3.44 6.94 -26.42
N SER A 40 -4.46 6.31 -25.84
CA SER A 40 -5.63 7.03 -25.34
C SER A 40 -5.33 7.37 -23.89
N GLY A 41 -4.33 8.23 -23.68
CA GLY A 41 -4.00 8.74 -22.36
C GLY A 41 -5.19 9.55 -21.89
N ASP A 42 -6.03 8.95 -21.04
CA ASP A 42 -6.99 9.72 -20.27
C ASP A 42 -6.18 10.75 -19.47
N PRO A 43 -6.30 12.05 -19.78
CA PRO A 43 -5.49 13.08 -19.14
C PRO A 43 -5.74 13.12 -17.62
N SER A 44 -6.86 12.56 -17.15
CA SER A 44 -7.12 12.43 -15.72
C SER A 44 -6.20 11.39 -15.07
N GLN A 45 -5.90 10.26 -15.72
CA GLN A 45 -4.99 9.24 -15.19
C GLN A 45 -3.53 9.70 -15.23
N GLU A 46 -3.13 10.41 -16.28
CA GLU A 46 -1.79 11.00 -16.38
C GLU A 46 -1.60 12.11 -15.33
N ALA A 47 -2.61 12.96 -15.12
CA ALA A 47 -2.57 13.97 -14.07
C ALA A 47 -2.57 13.36 -12.65
N MET A 48 -3.34 12.29 -12.42
CA MET A 48 -3.37 11.58 -11.12
C MET A 48 -2.03 10.88 -10.82
N THR A 49 -1.41 10.25 -11.82
CA THR A 49 -0.09 9.63 -11.67
C THR A 49 1.00 10.68 -11.48
N ALA A 50 0.95 11.81 -12.18
CA ALA A 50 1.88 12.92 -12.00
C ALA A 50 1.75 13.59 -10.62
N ALA A 51 0.53 13.71 -10.09
CA ALA A 51 0.30 14.22 -8.74
C ALA A 51 0.87 13.27 -7.68
N ALA A 52 0.58 11.95 -7.80
CA ALA A 52 1.10 10.95 -6.88
C ALA A 52 2.64 10.83 -6.95
N ALA A 53 3.24 11.02 -8.12
CA ALA A 53 4.70 10.95 -8.28
C ALA A 53 5.46 12.00 -7.44
N LYS A 54 4.84 13.17 -7.18
CA LYS A 54 5.44 14.21 -6.33
C LYS A 54 5.45 13.82 -4.85
N ASP A 55 4.51 13.00 -4.43
CA ASP A 55 4.36 12.56 -3.05
C ASP A 55 5.17 11.29 -2.76
N LEU A 56 5.86 10.72 -3.76
CA LEU A 56 6.72 9.55 -3.59
C LEU A 56 7.84 9.87 -2.60
N VAL A 57 7.87 9.12 -1.50
CA VAL A 57 8.95 9.23 -0.51
C VAL A 57 10.18 8.52 -1.07
N THR A 58 11.29 9.24 -1.16
CA THR A 58 12.55 8.75 -1.72
C THR A 58 13.64 8.73 -0.66
N GLY A 59 14.61 7.82 -0.82
CA GLY A 59 15.72 7.66 0.11
C GLY A 59 15.33 6.94 1.41
N LYS A 60 16.16 7.11 2.44
CA LYS A 60 15.90 6.57 3.78
C LYS A 60 15.34 7.66 4.67
N LEU A 61 14.30 7.33 5.44
CA LEU A 61 13.80 8.20 6.49
C LEU A 61 14.78 8.23 7.68
N PRO A 62 14.79 9.32 8.47
CA PRO A 62 15.54 9.36 9.71
C PRO A 62 15.18 8.17 10.62
N GLY A 63 16.19 7.44 11.12
CA GLY A 63 16.00 6.24 11.95
C GLY A 63 15.72 4.95 11.18
N GLN A 64 15.59 5.00 9.86
CA GLN A 64 15.41 3.81 9.03
C GLN A 64 16.74 3.09 8.80
N THR A 65 16.89 1.90 9.41
CA THR A 65 18.12 1.10 9.32
C THR A 65 18.28 0.45 7.94
N ALA A 66 17.23 -0.15 7.41
CA ALA A 66 17.21 -0.86 6.12
C ALA A 66 16.31 -0.18 5.09
N ALA A 67 16.65 -0.32 3.80
CA ALA A 67 15.76 0.10 2.73
C ALA A 67 14.47 -0.73 2.76
N VAL A 68 13.33 -0.10 2.46
CA VAL A 68 12.05 -0.78 2.34
C VAL A 68 11.84 -1.28 0.91
N GLY A 69 11.22 -2.45 0.77
CA GLY A 69 10.95 -3.09 -0.53
C GLY A 69 9.64 -2.67 -1.19
N PHE A 70 8.93 -1.67 -0.65
CA PHE A 70 7.67 -1.16 -1.17
C PHE A 70 7.78 0.32 -1.49
N LYS A 71 6.91 0.81 -2.38
CA LYS A 71 6.72 2.25 -2.59
C LYS A 71 5.78 2.79 -1.51
N HIS A 72 6.07 4.00 -1.06
CA HIS A 72 5.21 4.71 -0.13
C HIS A 72 5.19 6.20 -0.47
N TYR A 73 4.06 6.81 -0.19
CA TYR A 73 3.74 8.17 -0.62
C TYR A 73 3.19 8.94 0.57
N ALA A 74 3.62 10.18 0.76
CA ALA A 74 3.15 11.02 1.84
C ALA A 74 2.90 12.43 1.31
N GLY A 75 1.74 12.99 1.62
CA GLY A 75 1.32 14.27 1.05
C GLY A 75 0.03 14.80 1.67
N TYR A 76 -0.59 15.75 0.97
CA TYR A 76 -1.80 16.42 1.42
C TYR A 76 -2.89 16.35 0.37
N VAL A 77 -4.10 15.94 0.78
CA VAL A 77 -5.31 16.02 -0.06
C VAL A 77 -6.13 17.22 0.40
N THR A 78 -6.37 18.17 -0.51
CA THR A 78 -7.22 19.33 -0.20
C THR A 78 -8.68 18.90 -0.16
N VAL A 79 -9.31 19.00 1.01
CA VAL A 79 -10.71 18.59 1.24
C VAL A 79 -11.68 19.77 1.27
N ASN A 80 -11.18 20.99 1.44
CA ASN A 80 -11.97 22.21 1.30
C ASN A 80 -11.08 23.37 0.86
N LYS A 81 -11.17 23.73 -0.42
CA LYS A 81 -10.36 24.81 -1.00
C LYS A 81 -10.71 26.18 -0.40
N THR A 82 -12.00 26.48 -0.26
CA THR A 82 -12.49 27.77 0.26
C THR A 82 -11.98 28.07 1.67
N ASN A 83 -11.95 27.05 2.52
CA ASN A 83 -11.49 27.16 3.90
C ASN A 83 -10.03 26.72 4.08
N GLY A 84 -9.28 26.48 2.98
CA GLY A 84 -7.87 26.07 3.03
C GLY A 84 -7.60 24.77 3.81
N ARG A 85 -8.57 23.84 3.89
CA ARG A 85 -8.40 22.60 4.66
C ARG A 85 -7.82 21.49 3.79
N ALA A 86 -6.79 20.83 4.31
CA ALA A 86 -6.20 19.64 3.73
C ALA A 86 -5.99 18.55 4.79
N LEU A 87 -6.08 17.30 4.37
CA LEU A 87 -5.76 16.13 5.18
C LEU A 87 -4.39 15.61 4.77
N PHE A 88 -3.52 15.39 5.76
CA PHE A 88 -2.30 14.63 5.55
C PHE A 88 -2.62 13.14 5.35
N TYR A 89 -1.88 12.48 4.46
CA TYR A 89 -1.94 11.03 4.30
C TYR A 89 -0.53 10.42 4.21
N TRP A 90 -0.45 9.14 4.55
CA TRP A 90 0.73 8.31 4.30
C TRP A 90 0.30 6.93 3.80
N PHE A 91 0.51 6.69 2.51
CA PHE A 91 0.10 5.48 1.81
C PHE A 91 1.30 4.56 1.56
N PHE A 92 1.08 3.25 1.69
CA PHE A 92 2.07 2.21 1.49
C PHE A 92 1.50 1.20 0.48
N GLU A 93 2.21 0.96 -0.62
CA GLU A 93 1.83 -0.11 -1.56
C GLU A 93 2.05 -1.49 -0.93
N SER A 94 1.27 -2.47 -1.39
CA SER A 94 1.54 -3.88 -1.06
C SER A 94 2.94 -4.27 -1.54
N LEU A 95 3.63 -5.07 -0.73
CA LEU A 95 4.90 -5.71 -1.10
C LEU A 95 4.75 -6.64 -2.31
N THR A 96 3.58 -7.24 -2.50
CA THR A 96 3.31 -8.20 -3.59
C THR A 96 2.09 -7.77 -4.41
N LEU A 97 2.25 -7.72 -5.73
CA LEU A 97 1.20 -7.44 -6.72
C LEU A 97 0.32 -6.23 -6.33
N PRO A 98 0.89 -5.02 -6.15
CA PRO A 98 0.16 -3.87 -5.58
C PRO A 98 -1.06 -3.42 -6.38
N ARG A 99 -1.13 -3.73 -7.68
CA ARG A 99 -2.29 -3.44 -8.53
C ARG A 99 -3.47 -4.39 -8.31
N GLU A 100 -3.24 -5.55 -7.69
CA GLU A 100 -4.25 -6.59 -7.48
C GLU A 100 -4.74 -6.65 -6.04
N LYS A 101 -4.06 -5.96 -5.11
CA LYS A 101 -4.44 -5.95 -3.69
C LYS A 101 -5.47 -4.86 -3.41
N PRO A 102 -6.40 -5.10 -2.46
CA PRO A 102 -7.39 -4.11 -2.08
C PRO A 102 -6.74 -2.91 -1.37
N LEU A 103 -7.42 -1.76 -1.42
CA LEU A 103 -7.04 -0.58 -0.65
C LEU A 103 -7.60 -0.68 0.78
N LEU A 104 -6.74 -0.49 1.78
CA LEU A 104 -7.14 -0.37 3.17
C LEU A 104 -6.97 1.07 3.65
N LEU A 105 -8.05 1.67 4.16
CA LEU A 105 -8.01 2.98 4.82
C LEU A 105 -8.02 2.81 6.33
N TRP A 106 -6.97 3.30 7.00
CA TRP A 106 -6.85 3.31 8.45
C TRP A 106 -7.11 4.72 9.00
N LEU A 107 -8.09 4.86 9.89
CA LEU A 107 -8.44 6.12 10.55
C LEU A 107 -8.32 5.95 12.07
N ASN A 108 -7.51 6.79 12.71
CA ASN A 108 -7.45 6.85 14.15
C ASN A 108 -8.55 7.77 14.69
N GLY A 109 -9.12 7.39 15.84
CA GLY A 109 -10.07 8.22 16.59
C GLY A 109 -9.43 9.00 17.73
N GLY A 110 -10.29 9.69 18.48
CA GLY A 110 -9.97 10.38 19.73
C GLY A 110 -11.19 10.35 20.67
N ASN A 111 -11.02 10.89 21.88
CA ASN A 111 -12.08 10.98 22.89
C ASN A 111 -12.92 12.25 22.76
#